data_AF-A0A4W5MBN5-F1
#
_entry.id   AF-A0A4W5MBN5-F1
#
_cell.length_a   1.000
_cell.length_b   1.000
_cell.length_c   1.000
_cell.angle_alpha   90.00
_cell.angle_beta   90.00
_cell.angle_gamma   90.00
#
_symmetry.space_group_name_H-M   'P 1'
#
loop_
_entity.id
_entity.type
_entity.pdbx_description
1 polymer ?
#
loop_
_entity_poly.entity_id
_entity_poly.type
_entity_poly.pdbx_seq_one_letter_code
_entity_poly.pdbx_strand_id
1 'polypeptide(L)'
;MYAHSSFPLWDLKGPFCFKVKFLNPPYPTLFPFTGLGGSLPSYAPLCPALCLQLFCLSVSLFVILPVYLSVCHSICCSVCQESLKGSVSGAMRTGLRSYTDVCDAVFAMEIGLRFLGKTSGVPKAPLLSYLTESLKMGPQISSSVAKVLGESRLEHSTFTWQLLTCWKSELMLSRGQDPFHRLPSEFQQKLSEEERRELRVFFSGTDIDILSLELHEILLLKTNIQTFSDQAYLPHWDIRSTLDNHLDKKRHPPLPGLDSLPEDITLDKGADMWRMAVEFRKR
;
A
#
# COMPACT_ATOMS: atom_id res chain seq x y z
N MET A 1 14.04 -19.40 32.37
CA MET A 1 14.93 -18.54 31.59
C MET A 1 14.08 -17.76 30.61
N TYR A 2 13.79 -16.50 30.93
CA TYR A 2 12.98 -15.61 30.08
C TYR A 2 13.90 -14.82 29.16
N ALA A 3 13.63 -14.88 27.84
CA ALA A 3 14.33 -14.06 26.86
C ALA A 3 13.77 -12.62 26.92
N HIS A 4 14.61 -11.67 27.32
CA HIS A 4 14.31 -10.24 27.22
C HIS A 4 14.38 -9.80 25.76
N SER A 5 13.24 -9.45 25.18
CA SER A 5 13.14 -8.78 23.89
C SER A 5 13.59 -7.32 24.03
N SER A 6 14.71 -6.96 23.40
CA SER A 6 15.20 -5.58 23.31
C SER A 6 14.34 -4.76 22.33
N PHE A 7 13.54 -3.82 22.84
CA PHE A 7 12.84 -2.82 22.02
C PHE A 7 13.77 -1.62 21.72
N PRO A 8 13.66 -0.97 20.54
CA PRO A 8 14.39 0.25 20.26
C PRO A 8 13.81 1.42 21.07
N LEU A 9 14.69 2.18 21.74
CA LEU A 9 14.36 3.43 22.41
C LEU A 9 14.57 4.60 21.44
N TRP A 10 13.51 5.34 21.16
CA TRP A 10 13.53 6.50 20.24
C TRP A 10 13.92 7.75 21.02
N ASP A 11 15.12 8.27 20.78
CA ASP A 11 15.59 9.51 21.40
C ASP A 11 15.42 10.67 20.42
N LEU A 12 14.47 11.56 20.70
CA LEU A 12 14.14 12.72 19.88
C LEU A 12 15.04 13.90 20.27
N LYS A 13 16.07 14.18 19.46
CA LYS A 13 16.78 15.47 19.52
C LYS A 13 16.95 16.09 18.14
N GLY A 14 16.24 17.19 17.92
CA GLY A 14 16.56 18.21 16.92
C GLY A 14 16.19 17.86 15.47
N PRO A 15 16.02 18.89 14.61
CA PRO A 15 15.39 18.70 13.32
C PRO A 15 16.40 18.07 12.36
N PHE A 16 16.00 16.96 11.76
CA PHE A 16 16.72 16.24 10.70
C PHE A 16 18.00 15.50 11.10
N CYS A 17 17.92 14.51 12.01
CA CYS A 17 18.81 13.34 12.00
C CYS A 17 18.26 12.20 12.88
N PHE A 18 17.77 11.11 12.27
CA PHE A 18 17.47 9.86 12.98
C PHE A 18 18.78 9.08 13.15
N LYS A 19 19.32 9.01 14.37
CA LYS A 19 20.50 8.17 14.67
C LYS A 19 20.00 6.84 15.25
N VAL A 20 19.92 5.80 14.43
CA VAL A 20 19.68 4.43 14.91
C VAL A 20 20.98 3.91 15.51
N LYS A 21 21.06 3.84 16.84
CA LYS A 21 22.17 3.18 17.54
C LYS A 21 21.85 1.69 17.61
N PHE A 22 22.52 0.87 16.80
CA PHE A 22 22.57 -0.57 17.06
C PHE A 22 23.52 -0.81 18.23
N LEU A 23 23.02 -1.44 19.30
CA LEU A 23 23.88 -1.99 20.35
C LEU A 23 24.68 -3.14 19.71
N ASN A 24 26.01 -3.03 19.73
CA ASN A 24 26.95 -4.06 19.30
C ASN A 24 26.53 -5.44 19.86
N PRO A 25 26.42 -6.50 19.04
CA PRO A 25 26.48 -7.85 19.58
C PRO A 25 27.89 -8.11 20.13
N PRO A 26 28.03 -8.86 21.24
CA PRO A 26 29.34 -9.29 21.70
C PRO A 26 29.88 -10.31 20.71
N TYR A 27 31.21 -10.34 20.54
CA TYR A 27 32.01 -11.25 19.73
C TYR A 27 32.29 -10.82 18.27
N PRO A 28 33.57 -10.58 17.92
CA PRO A 28 33.99 -10.33 16.55
C PRO A 28 34.20 -11.66 15.81
N THR A 29 33.42 -11.93 14.76
CA THR A 29 33.81 -12.91 13.74
C THR A 29 34.71 -12.23 12.70
N LEU A 30 36.01 -12.46 12.83
CA LEU A 30 37.04 -12.18 11.83
C LEU A 30 36.91 -13.18 10.67
N PHE A 31 36.73 -12.69 9.45
CA PHE A 31 37.13 -13.42 8.23
C PHE A 31 38.34 -12.68 7.61
N PRO A 32 39.41 -13.38 7.25
CA PRO A 32 40.62 -12.74 6.72
C PRO A 32 40.46 -12.51 5.22
N PHE A 33 40.71 -11.28 4.77
CA PHE A 33 41.14 -11.03 3.39
C PHE A 33 42.54 -10.43 3.47
N THR A 34 43.52 -11.24 3.07
CA THR A 34 44.91 -10.84 2.85
C THR A 34 45.05 -10.12 1.51
N GLY A 35 45.64 -8.92 1.54
CA GLY A 35 46.52 -8.41 0.48
C GLY A 35 45.85 -7.66 -0.67
N LEU A 36 45.94 -6.32 -0.66
CA LEU A 36 46.90 -5.55 -1.47
C LEU A 36 46.60 -4.06 -1.30
N GLY A 37 47.67 -3.28 -1.08
CA GLY A 37 47.60 -1.84 -0.85
C GLY A 37 46.93 -1.09 -1.99
N GLY A 38 45.97 -0.25 -1.63
CA GLY A 38 45.30 0.70 -2.50
C GLY A 38 44.54 1.68 -1.62
N SER A 39 44.83 2.96 -1.80
CA SER A 39 44.15 4.10 -1.17
C SER A 39 42.63 3.92 -1.10
N LEU A 40 42.06 4.10 0.10
CA LEU A 40 40.61 4.20 0.32
C LEU A 40 40.01 5.24 -0.65
N PRO A 41 38.97 4.92 -1.43
CA PRO A 41 38.18 5.95 -2.08
C PRO A 41 37.43 6.72 -0.99
N SER A 42 37.62 8.03 -0.98
CA SER A 42 36.80 8.97 -0.21
C SER A 42 35.33 8.69 -0.54
N TYR A 43 34.56 8.19 0.43
CA TYR A 43 33.12 8.02 0.27
C TYR A 43 32.50 9.41 0.12
N ALA A 44 32.11 9.76 -1.10
CA ALA A 44 31.30 10.94 -1.35
C ALA A 44 30.01 10.83 -0.53
N PRO A 45 29.58 11.90 0.18
CA PRO A 45 28.33 11.87 0.90
C PRO A 45 27.20 11.71 -0.12
N LEU A 46 26.44 10.61 -0.02
CA LEU A 46 25.19 10.46 -0.75
C LEU A 46 24.27 11.64 -0.39
N CYS A 47 23.74 12.30 -1.41
CA CYS A 47 22.87 13.46 -1.27
C CYS A 47 21.72 13.14 -0.26
N PRO A 48 21.35 14.05 0.66
CA PRO A 48 20.28 13.81 1.63
C PRO A 48 18.96 13.37 0.98
N ALA A 49 18.69 13.84 -0.25
CA ALA A 49 17.55 13.43 -1.05
C ALA A 49 17.60 11.95 -1.45
N LEU A 50 18.75 11.44 -1.89
CA LEU A 50 18.98 10.02 -2.20
C LEU A 50 18.92 9.15 -0.95
N CYS A 51 19.39 9.66 0.18
CA CYS A 51 19.29 8.96 1.47
C CYS A 51 17.83 8.89 1.97
N LEU A 52 17.04 9.95 1.79
CA LEU A 52 15.60 9.97 2.07
C LEU A 52 14.84 9.04 1.12
N GLN A 53 15.23 8.98 -0.15
CA GLN A 53 14.64 8.09 -1.15
C GLN A 53 14.95 6.63 -0.84
N LEU A 54 16.19 6.30 -0.47
CA LEU A 54 16.60 4.95 -0.06
C LEU A 54 16.00 4.55 1.29
N PHE A 55 15.79 5.50 2.21
CA PHE A 55 15.05 5.28 3.46
C PHE A 55 13.54 5.08 3.20
N CYS A 56 12.93 5.86 2.31
CA CYS A 56 11.56 5.61 1.86
C CYS A 56 11.43 4.24 1.16
N LEU A 57 12.42 3.85 0.35
CA LEU A 57 12.45 2.58 -0.37
C LEU A 57 12.70 1.37 0.55
N SER A 58 13.54 1.51 1.58
CA SER A 58 13.83 0.45 2.55
C SER A 58 12.72 0.29 3.59
N VAL A 59 12.08 1.38 4.01
CA VAL A 59 10.89 1.35 4.87
C VAL A 59 9.68 0.80 4.08
N SER A 60 9.51 1.12 2.80
CA SER A 60 8.45 0.54 1.96
C SER A 60 8.50 -0.99 1.85
N LEU A 61 9.66 -1.63 2.07
CA LEU A 61 9.83 -3.08 2.00
C LEU A 61 9.54 -3.83 3.31
N PHE A 62 9.51 -3.14 4.46
CA PHE A 62 9.17 -3.74 5.77
C PHE A 62 7.75 -3.40 6.25
N VAL A 63 7.00 -2.59 5.49
CA VAL A 63 5.84 -1.84 6.02
C VAL A 63 4.50 -2.25 5.41
N ILE A 64 4.45 -2.77 4.19
CA ILE A 64 3.17 -3.04 3.50
C ILE A 64 2.46 -4.29 4.05
N LEU A 65 3.22 -5.33 4.44
CA LEU A 65 2.66 -6.65 4.79
C LEU A 65 2.18 -6.82 6.24
N PRO A 66 2.91 -6.37 7.28
CA PRO A 66 2.42 -6.48 8.65
C PRO A 66 1.28 -5.52 8.96
N VAL A 67 1.06 -4.52 8.09
CA VAL A 67 -0.01 -3.52 8.26
C VAL A 67 -1.33 -4.16 7.90
N TYR A 68 -1.58 -4.58 6.65
CA TYR A 68 -2.95 -4.93 6.28
C TYR A 68 -3.56 -6.16 6.98
N LEU A 69 -2.82 -7.26 7.21
CA LEU A 69 -3.39 -8.45 7.87
C LEU A 69 -3.62 -8.26 9.38
N SER A 70 -2.73 -7.54 10.07
CA SER A 70 -2.90 -7.21 11.49
C SER A 70 -3.92 -6.08 11.68
N VAL A 71 -3.95 -5.13 10.76
CA VAL A 71 -4.67 -3.87 10.92
C VAL A 71 -6.10 -3.94 10.40
N CYS A 72 -6.44 -4.65 9.32
CA CYS A 72 -7.86 -4.76 8.92
C CYS A 72 -8.67 -5.65 9.88
N HIS A 73 -8.11 -6.76 10.36
CA HIS A 73 -8.81 -7.58 11.37
C HIS A 73 -8.93 -6.82 12.70
N SER A 74 -7.87 -6.13 13.16
CA SER A 74 -7.90 -5.39 14.42
C SER A 74 -8.69 -4.07 14.35
N ILE A 75 -8.63 -3.33 13.23
CA ILE A 75 -9.41 -2.09 13.02
C ILE A 75 -10.88 -2.41 12.80
N CYS A 76 -11.27 -3.42 12.03
CA CYS A 76 -12.68 -3.78 11.92
C CYS A 76 -13.28 -4.19 13.28
N CYS A 77 -12.44 -4.66 14.21
CA CYS A 77 -12.83 -4.92 15.59
C CYS A 77 -12.84 -3.67 16.49
N SER A 78 -12.07 -2.62 16.17
CA SER A 78 -11.97 -1.39 16.98
C SER A 78 -12.84 -0.24 16.48
N VAL A 79 -13.11 -0.15 15.17
CA VAL A 79 -13.88 0.91 14.48
C VAL A 79 -14.58 0.30 13.25
N CYS A 80 -15.92 0.32 13.20
CA CYS A 80 -16.68 -0.06 12.00
C CYS A 80 -16.24 0.79 10.80
N GLN A 81 -15.77 0.15 9.72
CA GLN A 81 -15.30 0.83 8.53
C GLN A 81 -16.44 1.02 7.52
N GLU A 82 -16.49 2.20 6.89
CA GLU A 82 -17.45 2.58 5.86
C GLU A 82 -16.71 3.05 4.60
N SER A 83 -17.32 2.83 3.43
CA SER A 83 -16.83 3.36 2.16
C SER A 83 -16.98 4.88 2.10
N LEU A 84 -16.07 5.57 1.40
CA LEU A 84 -16.24 7.00 1.14
C LEU A 84 -17.35 7.24 0.11
N LYS A 85 -18.07 8.35 0.26
CA LYS A 85 -18.94 8.87 -0.81
C LYS A 85 -18.11 9.17 -2.06
N GLY A 86 -18.65 8.89 -3.24
CA GLY A 86 -17.97 9.14 -4.53
C GLY A 86 -17.49 10.57 -4.75
N SER A 87 -18.12 11.56 -4.10
CA SER A 87 -17.66 12.96 -4.14
C SER A 87 -16.31 13.16 -3.42
N VAL A 88 -16.08 12.46 -2.30
CA VAL A 88 -14.85 12.56 -1.50
C VAL A 88 -13.70 11.82 -2.20
N SER A 89 -13.99 10.68 -2.84
CA SER A 89 -12.98 9.97 -3.62
C SER A 89 -12.52 10.75 -4.86
N GLY A 90 -13.46 11.42 -5.54
CA GLY A 90 -13.14 12.37 -6.62
C GLY A 90 -12.32 13.57 -6.13
N ALA A 91 -12.66 14.14 -4.98
CA ALA A 91 -11.89 15.23 -4.36
C ALA A 91 -10.46 14.80 -4.00
N MET A 92 -10.28 13.56 -3.51
CA MET A 92 -8.95 12.98 -3.25
C MET A 92 -8.07 12.93 -4.49
N ARG A 93 -8.57 12.33 -5.58
CA ARG A 93 -7.81 12.19 -6.83
C ARG A 93 -7.51 13.55 -7.48
N THR A 94 -8.44 14.51 -7.38
CA THR A 94 -8.26 15.85 -7.95
C THR A 94 -7.36 16.75 -7.11
N GLY A 95 -7.36 16.58 -5.79
CA GLY A 95 -6.57 17.34 -4.83
C GLY A 95 -5.11 16.88 -4.72
N LEU A 96 -4.83 15.58 -4.87
CA LEU A 96 -3.47 15.02 -4.80
C LEU A 96 -2.95 14.65 -6.19
N ARG A 97 -2.56 15.65 -6.97
CA ARG A 97 -2.00 15.44 -8.33
C ARG A 97 -0.50 15.14 -8.33
N SER A 98 0.21 15.54 -7.26
CA SER A 98 1.63 15.23 -7.13
C SER A 98 1.82 13.82 -6.60
N TYR A 99 2.69 13.05 -7.26
CA TYR A 99 3.08 11.73 -6.76
C TYR A 99 3.69 11.80 -5.36
N THR A 100 4.42 12.87 -5.03
CA THR A 100 5.00 13.04 -3.68
C THR A 100 3.91 13.24 -2.64
N ASP A 101 2.93 14.10 -2.91
CA ASP A 101 1.81 14.36 -1.99
C ASP A 101 0.99 13.09 -1.74
N VAL A 102 0.77 12.27 -2.79
CA VAL A 102 0.10 10.97 -2.63
C VAL A 102 0.96 10.01 -1.81
N CYS A 103 2.27 9.97 -2.01
CA CYS A 103 3.17 9.13 -1.19
C CYS A 103 3.13 9.55 0.28
N ASP A 104 3.17 10.85 0.56
CA ASP A 104 3.10 11.39 1.92
C ASP A 104 1.75 11.09 2.58
N ALA A 105 0.65 11.19 1.82
CA ALA A 105 -0.69 10.81 2.28
C ALA A 105 -0.78 9.31 2.61
N VAL A 106 -0.30 8.44 1.73
CA VAL A 106 -0.24 6.99 1.97
C VAL A 106 0.58 6.69 3.22
N PHE A 107 1.75 7.31 3.37
CA PHE A 107 2.62 7.11 4.52
C PHE A 107 1.96 7.55 5.85
N ALA A 108 1.30 8.70 5.85
CA ALA A 108 0.54 9.18 7.01
C ALA A 108 -0.58 8.22 7.39
N MET A 109 -1.31 7.69 6.39
CA MET A 109 -2.36 6.71 6.60
C MET A 109 -1.83 5.38 7.13
N GLU A 110 -0.72 4.87 6.60
CA GLU A 110 -0.10 3.62 7.08
C GLU A 110 0.31 3.72 8.56
N ILE A 111 0.87 4.87 8.97
CA ILE A 111 1.15 5.13 10.38
C ILE A 111 -0.15 5.20 11.18
N GLY A 112 -1.12 5.99 10.71
CA GLY A 112 -2.43 6.15 11.34
C GLY A 112 -3.11 4.81 11.66
N LEU A 113 -3.19 3.96 10.65
CA LEU A 113 -3.80 2.64 10.69
C LEU A 113 -3.07 1.70 11.67
N ARG A 114 -1.73 1.72 11.72
CA ARG A 114 -0.97 0.91 12.72
C ARG A 114 -1.33 1.22 14.15
N PHE A 115 -1.58 2.50 14.46
CA PHE A 115 -1.97 2.92 15.80
C PHE A 115 -3.46 2.68 16.06
N LEU A 116 -4.34 2.90 15.09
CA LEU A 116 -5.79 2.59 15.21
C LEU A 116 -6.05 1.09 15.42
N GLY A 117 -5.20 0.22 14.89
CA GLY A 117 -5.28 -1.22 15.17
C GLY A 117 -4.98 -1.59 16.63
N LYS A 118 -4.37 -0.68 17.40
CA LYS A 118 -3.97 -0.90 18.80
C LYS A 118 -4.79 -0.09 19.80
N THR A 119 -5.51 0.92 19.33
CA THR A 119 -6.32 1.82 20.17
C THR A 119 -7.77 1.77 19.72
N SER A 120 -8.71 1.91 20.64
CA SER A 120 -10.10 2.18 20.24
C SER A 120 -10.18 3.62 19.74
N GLY A 121 -10.59 3.79 18.47
CA GLY A 121 -10.91 5.08 17.90
C GLY A 121 -12.39 5.41 18.04
N VAL A 122 -12.76 6.69 17.99
CA VAL A 122 -14.17 7.09 17.83
C VAL A 122 -14.47 7.13 16.32
N PRO A 123 -15.36 6.28 15.78
CA PRO A 123 -15.56 6.14 14.32
C PRO A 123 -15.82 7.46 13.60
N LYS A 124 -16.65 8.32 14.21
CA LYS A 124 -17.04 9.61 13.63
C LYS A 124 -15.98 10.72 13.80
N ALA A 125 -14.89 10.48 14.52
CA ALA A 125 -13.85 11.49 14.73
C ALA A 125 -13.14 11.86 13.40
N PRO A 126 -12.71 13.12 13.23
CA PRO A 126 -11.98 13.54 12.03
C PRO A 126 -10.65 12.80 11.90
N LEU A 127 -10.40 12.26 10.71
CA LEU A 127 -9.17 11.52 10.41
C LEU A 127 -7.94 12.43 10.51
N LEU A 128 -8.05 13.65 10.01
CA LEU A 128 -6.95 14.63 10.09
C LEU A 128 -6.58 14.95 11.53
N SER A 129 -7.54 15.25 12.40
CA SER A 129 -7.27 15.53 13.82
C SER A 129 -6.62 14.34 14.53
N TYR A 130 -7.03 13.12 14.21
CA TYR A 130 -6.34 11.94 14.74
C TYR A 130 -4.86 11.91 14.35
N LEU A 131 -4.53 12.12 13.08
CA LEU A 131 -3.15 12.14 12.60
C LEU A 131 -2.33 13.31 13.19
N THR A 132 -2.90 14.51 13.21
CA THR A 132 -2.17 15.72 13.61
C THR A 132 -2.10 15.91 15.12
N GLU A 133 -3.19 15.66 15.84
CA GLU A 133 -3.31 15.96 17.26
C GLU A 133 -3.01 14.73 18.13
N SER A 134 -3.48 13.54 17.73
CA SER A 134 -3.26 12.31 18.53
C SER A 134 -1.89 11.70 18.23
N LEU A 135 -1.53 11.58 16.94
CA LEU A 135 -0.24 11.01 16.53
C LEU A 135 0.88 12.05 16.34
N LYS A 136 0.58 13.35 16.53
CA LYS A 136 1.55 14.46 16.45
C LYS A 136 2.27 14.55 15.09
N MET A 137 1.59 14.18 14.01
CA MET A 137 2.16 14.20 12.64
C MET A 137 1.97 15.53 11.91
N GLY A 138 1.38 16.55 12.54
CA GLY A 138 1.07 17.85 11.92
C GLY A 138 2.20 18.47 11.09
N PRO A 139 3.44 18.57 11.60
CA PRO A 139 4.55 19.15 10.84
C PRO A 139 4.96 18.37 9.57
N GLN A 140 4.56 17.11 9.45
CA GLN A 140 4.90 16.25 8.30
C GLN A 140 3.78 16.22 7.25
N ILE A 141 2.60 16.76 7.56
CA ILE A 141 1.43 16.73 6.66
C ILE A 141 1.37 18.07 5.91
N SER A 142 1.51 18.01 4.58
CA SER A 142 1.38 19.20 3.73
C SER A 142 -0.06 19.72 3.71
N SER A 143 -0.25 20.99 3.33
CA SER A 143 -1.57 21.60 3.23
C SER A 143 -2.49 20.87 2.24
N SER A 144 -1.95 20.38 1.12
CA SER A 144 -2.67 19.58 0.13
C SER A 144 -3.19 18.27 0.73
N VAL A 145 -2.34 17.55 1.47
CA VAL A 145 -2.72 16.30 2.15
C VAL A 145 -3.72 16.57 3.26
N ALA A 146 -3.50 17.62 4.06
CA ALA A 146 -4.43 18.01 5.12
C ALA A 146 -5.83 18.32 4.58
N LYS A 147 -5.92 19.10 3.49
CA LYS A 147 -7.19 19.44 2.86
C LYS A 147 -7.99 18.20 2.47
N VAL A 148 -7.31 17.24 1.86
CA VAL A 148 -7.94 16.03 1.32
C VAL A 148 -8.33 15.03 2.42
N LEU A 149 -7.48 14.84 3.44
CA LEU A 149 -7.79 13.97 4.57
C LEU A 149 -8.80 14.59 5.54
N GLY A 150 -8.94 15.92 5.56
CA GLY A 150 -9.87 16.65 6.42
C GLY A 150 -11.35 16.35 6.14
N GLU A 151 -11.67 15.85 4.95
CA GLU A 151 -13.04 15.45 4.57
C GLU A 151 -13.40 14.03 5.07
N SER A 152 -12.43 13.28 5.62
CA SER A 152 -12.59 11.89 6.04
C SER A 152 -12.67 11.74 7.56
N ARG A 153 -13.29 10.64 8.01
CA ARG A 153 -13.44 10.24 9.41
C ARG A 153 -12.69 8.94 9.66
N LEU A 154 -12.52 8.56 10.93
CA LEU A 154 -11.82 7.32 11.29
C LEU A 154 -12.49 6.06 10.74
N GLU A 155 -13.81 6.05 10.60
CA GLU A 155 -14.55 4.99 9.92
C GLU A 155 -14.23 4.87 8.42
N HIS A 156 -13.65 5.89 7.79
CA HIS A 156 -13.25 5.83 6.38
C HIS A 156 -11.78 5.46 6.18
N SER A 157 -11.04 5.11 7.24
CA SER A 157 -9.58 5.01 7.20
C SER A 157 -9.08 3.93 6.24
N THR A 158 -9.70 2.75 6.27
CA THR A 158 -9.33 1.63 5.40
C THR A 158 -9.60 1.96 3.94
N PHE A 159 -10.79 2.48 3.63
CA PHE A 159 -11.13 2.88 2.26
C PHE A 159 -10.25 4.03 1.76
N THR A 160 -9.95 5.01 2.62
CA THR A 160 -9.04 6.13 2.29
C THR A 160 -7.66 5.60 1.93
N TRP A 161 -7.12 4.65 2.71
CA TRP A 161 -5.83 4.03 2.40
C TRP A 161 -5.87 3.21 1.10
N GLN A 162 -6.91 2.41 0.87
CA GLN A 162 -7.09 1.64 -0.37
C GLN A 162 -7.13 2.58 -1.59
N LEU A 163 -7.89 3.67 -1.50
CA LEU A 163 -7.99 4.66 -2.57
C LEU A 163 -6.65 5.36 -2.84
N LEU A 164 -5.94 5.78 -1.79
CA LEU A 164 -4.65 6.45 -1.92
C LEU A 164 -3.56 5.54 -2.51
N THR A 165 -3.53 4.27 -2.10
CA THR A 165 -2.56 3.30 -2.64
C THR A 165 -2.87 2.95 -4.09
N CYS A 166 -4.15 2.75 -4.45
CA CYS A 166 -4.55 2.58 -5.85
C CYS A 166 -4.18 3.81 -6.68
N TRP A 167 -4.50 5.01 -6.20
CA TRP A 167 -4.18 6.27 -6.88
C TRP A 167 -2.67 6.47 -7.06
N LYS A 168 -1.86 6.13 -6.06
CA LYS A 168 -0.40 6.12 -6.16
C LYS A 168 0.06 5.24 -7.32
N SER A 169 -0.47 4.02 -7.43
CA SER A 169 -0.14 3.09 -8.52
C SER A 169 -0.61 3.58 -9.88
N GLU A 170 -1.77 4.25 -9.96
CA GLU A 170 -2.24 4.87 -11.20
C GLU A 170 -1.34 6.02 -11.67
N LEU A 171 -0.82 6.82 -10.73
CA LEU A 171 0.15 7.86 -11.02
C LEU A 171 1.50 7.26 -11.45
N MET A 172 1.95 6.14 -10.86
CA MET A 172 3.13 5.42 -11.34
C MET A 172 2.96 5.00 -12.80
N LEU A 173 1.82 4.38 -13.13
CA LEU A 173 1.50 3.96 -14.48
C LEU A 173 1.50 5.15 -15.46
N SER A 174 0.92 6.28 -15.08
CA SER A 174 0.91 7.50 -15.91
C SER A 174 2.31 8.08 -16.20
N ARG A 175 3.31 7.71 -15.37
CA ARG A 175 4.70 8.13 -15.50
C ARG A 175 5.59 7.05 -16.14
N GLY A 176 4.99 6.01 -16.71
CA GLY A 176 5.71 4.89 -17.31
C GLY A 176 6.41 3.97 -16.31
N GLN A 177 6.04 4.02 -15.03
CA GLN A 177 6.57 3.14 -14.00
C GLN A 177 5.61 1.98 -13.75
N ASP A 178 6.14 0.77 -13.51
CA ASP A 178 5.31 -0.38 -13.18
C ASP A 178 4.96 -0.42 -11.68
N PRO A 179 3.68 -0.23 -11.29
CA PRO A 179 3.26 -0.32 -9.89
C PRO A 179 3.43 -1.74 -9.31
N PHE A 180 3.50 -2.76 -10.15
CA PHE A 180 3.52 -4.16 -9.75
C PHE A 180 4.90 -4.84 -9.91
N HIS A 181 5.97 -4.06 -10.10
CA HIS A 181 7.34 -4.60 -10.26
C HIS A 181 7.83 -5.48 -9.10
N ARG A 182 7.17 -5.44 -7.94
CA ARG A 182 7.48 -6.26 -6.74
C ARG A 182 6.60 -7.50 -6.60
N LEU A 183 5.61 -7.69 -7.47
CA LEU A 183 4.84 -8.93 -7.46
C LEU A 183 5.76 -10.11 -7.78
N PRO A 184 5.50 -11.30 -7.23
CA PRO A 184 6.13 -12.51 -7.72
C PRO A 184 5.91 -12.67 -9.22
N SER A 185 6.87 -13.26 -9.95
CA SER A 185 6.80 -13.40 -11.41
C SER A 185 5.59 -14.22 -11.87
N GLU A 186 5.08 -15.09 -11.01
CA GLU A 186 3.89 -15.90 -11.25
C GLU A 186 2.62 -15.03 -11.35
N PHE A 187 2.61 -13.81 -10.81
CA PHE A 187 1.49 -12.85 -10.88
C PHE A 187 1.66 -11.76 -11.95
N GLN A 188 2.63 -11.93 -12.86
CA GLN A 188 2.97 -10.94 -13.87
C GLN A 188 2.76 -11.44 -15.31
N GLN A 189 1.93 -12.46 -15.50
CA GLN A 189 1.59 -12.98 -16.82
C GLN A 189 0.82 -11.94 -17.63
N LYS A 190 0.99 -11.99 -18.96
CA LYS A 190 0.33 -11.08 -19.89
C LYS A 190 -0.97 -11.68 -20.38
N LEU A 191 -1.96 -10.81 -20.55
CA LEU A 191 -3.19 -11.17 -21.26
C LEU A 191 -2.89 -11.38 -22.74
N SER A 192 -3.48 -12.42 -23.32
CA SER A 192 -3.50 -12.62 -24.77
C SER A 192 -4.39 -11.57 -25.44
N GLU A 193 -4.29 -11.46 -26.77
CA GLU A 193 -5.10 -10.51 -27.53
C GLU A 193 -6.60 -10.85 -27.51
N GLU A 194 -6.97 -12.13 -27.37
CA GLU A 194 -8.37 -12.52 -27.25
C GLU A 194 -8.93 -12.15 -25.87
N GLU A 195 -8.21 -12.47 -24.79
CA GLU A 195 -8.59 -12.07 -23.43
C GLU A 195 -8.72 -10.55 -23.29
N ARG A 196 -7.81 -9.79 -23.93
CA ARG A 196 -7.91 -8.33 -24.00
C ARG A 196 -9.17 -7.85 -24.74
N ARG A 197 -9.65 -8.57 -25.74
CA ARG A 197 -10.89 -8.21 -26.45
C ARG A 197 -12.10 -8.44 -25.55
N GLU A 198 -12.17 -9.60 -24.92
CA GLU A 198 -13.27 -9.97 -24.02
C GLU A 198 -13.33 -9.04 -22.80
N LEU A 199 -12.17 -8.72 -22.21
CA LEU A 199 -12.09 -7.76 -21.10
C LEU A 199 -12.60 -6.36 -21.46
N ARG A 200 -12.46 -5.89 -22.71
CA ARG A 200 -13.06 -4.60 -23.12
C ARG A 200 -14.58 -4.64 -23.08
N VAL A 201 -15.17 -5.78 -23.45
CA VAL A 201 -16.62 -5.97 -23.37
C VAL A 201 -17.06 -5.94 -21.91
N PHE A 202 -16.38 -6.70 -21.04
CA PHE A 202 -16.61 -6.69 -19.60
C PHE A 202 -16.47 -5.28 -18.99
N PHE A 203 -15.40 -4.55 -19.29
CA PHE A 203 -15.17 -3.19 -18.78
C PHE A 203 -16.27 -2.20 -19.17
N SER A 204 -16.95 -2.42 -20.29
CA SER A 204 -18.05 -1.55 -20.72
C SER A 204 -19.33 -1.72 -19.88
N GLY A 205 -19.46 -2.85 -19.16
CA GLY A 205 -20.64 -3.19 -18.37
C GLY A 205 -20.42 -3.24 -16.85
N THR A 206 -19.20 -2.96 -16.38
CA THR A 206 -18.82 -3.07 -14.96
C THR A 206 -18.46 -1.72 -14.34
N ASP A 207 -18.38 -1.67 -13.01
CA ASP A 207 -17.82 -0.52 -12.30
C ASP A 207 -16.29 -0.62 -12.25
N ILE A 208 -15.63 0.08 -13.16
CA ILE A 208 -14.17 0.06 -13.29
C ILE A 208 -13.47 0.65 -12.06
N ASP A 209 -14.11 1.59 -11.36
CA ASP A 209 -13.53 2.18 -10.16
C ASP A 209 -13.48 1.16 -9.01
N ILE A 210 -14.57 0.44 -8.77
CA ILE A 210 -14.60 -0.64 -7.77
C ILE A 210 -13.66 -1.78 -8.21
N LEU A 211 -13.75 -2.22 -9.46
CA LEU A 211 -12.87 -3.27 -9.99
C LEU A 211 -11.38 -2.93 -9.79
N SER A 212 -10.99 -1.70 -10.15
CA SER A 212 -9.60 -1.25 -10.01
C SER A 212 -9.16 -1.24 -8.55
N LEU A 213 -10.01 -0.79 -7.63
CA LEU A 213 -9.70 -0.71 -6.20
C LEU A 213 -9.55 -2.09 -5.56
N GLU A 214 -10.46 -3.01 -5.85
CA GLU A 214 -10.46 -4.35 -5.24
C GLU A 214 -9.36 -5.24 -5.82
N LEU A 215 -9.18 -5.22 -7.15
CA LEU A 215 -8.11 -5.97 -7.80
C LEU A 215 -6.72 -5.45 -7.37
N HIS A 216 -6.56 -4.14 -7.21
CA HIS A 216 -5.32 -3.55 -6.69
C HIS A 216 -5.01 -4.03 -5.27
N GLU A 217 -6.03 -4.02 -4.39
CA GLU A 217 -5.90 -4.48 -3.00
C GLU A 217 -5.49 -5.95 -2.95
N ILE A 218 -6.14 -6.82 -3.73
CA ILE A 218 -5.81 -8.24 -3.84
C ILE A 218 -4.34 -8.42 -4.26
N LEU A 219 -3.93 -7.74 -5.33
CA LEU A 219 -2.56 -7.82 -5.85
C LEU A 219 -1.53 -7.32 -4.83
N LEU A 220 -1.81 -6.26 -4.08
CA LEU A 220 -0.83 -5.77 -3.10
C LEU A 220 -0.73 -6.64 -1.85
N LEU A 221 -1.82 -7.27 -1.44
CA LEU A 221 -1.96 -7.75 -0.05
C LEU A 221 -2.19 -9.25 0.08
N LYS A 222 -2.68 -9.91 -0.98
CA LYS A 222 -3.04 -11.33 -0.96
C LYS A 222 -2.13 -12.21 -1.81
N THR A 223 -1.37 -11.64 -2.73
CA THR A 223 -0.49 -12.39 -3.66
C THR A 223 1.00 -12.32 -3.29
N ASN A 224 1.36 -11.64 -2.20
CA ASN A 224 2.75 -11.54 -1.76
C ASN A 224 3.14 -12.72 -0.85
N ILE A 225 4.04 -13.58 -1.33
CA ILE A 225 4.49 -14.83 -0.69
C ILE A 225 5.07 -14.62 0.72
N GLN A 226 5.52 -13.41 1.08
CA GLN A 226 5.99 -13.10 2.44
C GLN A 226 4.86 -13.03 3.48
N THR A 227 3.58 -13.13 3.10
CA THR A 227 2.49 -13.35 4.05
C THR A 227 2.60 -14.76 4.61
N PHE A 228 3.12 -14.88 5.83
CA PHE A 228 3.14 -16.10 6.64
C PHE A 228 1.71 -16.54 7.03
N SER A 229 0.86 -16.90 6.07
CA SER A 229 -0.48 -17.39 6.35
C SER A 229 -0.94 -18.38 5.28
N ASP A 230 -1.69 -19.40 5.71
CA ASP A 230 -2.45 -20.35 4.89
C ASP A 230 -3.60 -19.68 4.07
N GLN A 231 -3.57 -18.36 3.90
CA GLN A 231 -4.60 -17.53 3.25
C GLN A 231 -4.09 -16.76 2.02
N ALA A 232 -2.85 -16.99 1.58
CA ALA A 232 -2.32 -16.39 0.36
C ALA A 232 -3.10 -16.88 -0.86
N TYR A 233 -3.41 -15.97 -1.79
CA TYR A 233 -4.06 -16.31 -3.04
C TYR A 233 -3.05 -16.93 -3.99
N LEU A 234 -3.49 -17.89 -4.82
CA LEU A 234 -2.61 -18.61 -5.74
C LEU A 234 -2.78 -18.07 -7.18
N PRO A 235 -1.71 -18.09 -8.01
CA PRO A 235 -1.76 -17.52 -9.36
C PRO A 235 -2.81 -18.16 -10.28
N HIS A 236 -3.06 -19.47 -10.13
CA HIS A 236 -4.00 -20.22 -10.97
C HIS A 236 -5.46 -20.09 -10.53
N TRP A 237 -5.76 -19.32 -9.49
CA TRP A 237 -7.14 -19.08 -9.09
C TRP A 237 -7.81 -18.15 -10.10
N ASP A 238 -9.07 -18.44 -10.41
CA ASP A 238 -9.85 -17.62 -11.33
C ASP A 238 -10.12 -16.23 -10.71
N ILE A 239 -10.04 -15.18 -11.53
CA ILE A 239 -10.21 -13.81 -11.03
C ILE A 239 -11.66 -13.54 -10.60
N ARG A 240 -12.65 -14.11 -11.29
CA ARG A 240 -14.07 -13.84 -11.07
C ARG A 240 -14.49 -14.29 -9.67
N SER A 241 -14.32 -15.57 -9.35
CA SER A 241 -14.69 -16.08 -8.02
C SER A 241 -13.77 -15.52 -6.94
N THR A 242 -12.53 -15.17 -7.27
CA THR A 242 -11.65 -14.50 -6.31
C THR A 242 -12.21 -13.14 -5.91
N LEU A 243 -12.62 -12.31 -6.87
CA LEU A 243 -13.22 -11.00 -6.62
C LEU A 243 -14.55 -11.12 -5.86
N ASP A 244 -15.41 -12.05 -6.26
CA ASP A 244 -16.70 -12.30 -5.61
C ASP A 244 -16.52 -12.69 -4.13
N ASN A 245 -15.69 -13.70 -3.87
CA ASN A 245 -15.35 -14.13 -2.52
C ASN A 245 -14.66 -13.03 -1.69
N HIS A 246 -13.88 -12.15 -2.33
CA HIS A 246 -13.21 -11.05 -1.66
C HIS A 246 -14.21 -9.97 -1.21
N LEU A 247 -15.14 -9.59 -2.09
CA LEU A 247 -16.22 -8.64 -1.80
C LEU A 247 -17.16 -9.16 -0.72
N ASP A 248 -17.54 -10.43 -0.79
CA ASP A 248 -18.38 -11.10 0.21
C ASP A 248 -17.75 -11.07 1.60
N LYS A 249 -16.44 -11.37 1.71
CA LYS A 249 -15.69 -11.28 2.97
C LYS A 249 -15.67 -9.86 3.53
N LYS A 250 -15.66 -8.85 2.66
CA LYS A 250 -15.76 -7.42 3.03
C LYS A 250 -17.19 -6.96 3.29
N ARG A 251 -18.20 -7.80 3.05
CA ARG A 251 -19.64 -7.46 3.09
C ARG A 251 -19.98 -6.30 2.14
N HIS A 252 -19.26 -6.22 1.02
CA HIS A 252 -19.52 -5.27 -0.05
C HIS A 252 -20.51 -5.88 -1.05
N PRO A 253 -21.30 -5.06 -1.78
CA PRO A 253 -22.15 -5.58 -2.84
C PRO A 253 -21.30 -6.23 -3.95
N PRO A 254 -21.86 -7.23 -4.66
CA PRO A 254 -21.18 -7.87 -5.78
C PRO A 254 -20.91 -6.87 -6.90
N LEU A 255 -19.82 -7.09 -7.63
CA LEU A 255 -19.41 -6.21 -8.72
C LEU A 255 -20.43 -6.31 -9.88
N PRO A 256 -20.96 -5.18 -10.41
CA PRO A 256 -21.88 -5.21 -11.53
C PRO A 256 -21.25 -5.87 -12.76
N GLY A 257 -22.00 -6.75 -13.42
CA GLY A 257 -21.56 -7.41 -14.65
C GLY A 257 -20.42 -8.41 -14.46
N LEU A 258 -20.07 -8.79 -13.22
CA LEU A 258 -19.03 -9.78 -12.93
C LEU A 258 -19.24 -11.11 -13.67
N ASP A 259 -20.49 -11.47 -13.97
CA ASP A 259 -20.83 -12.67 -14.74
C ASP A 259 -20.33 -12.67 -16.19
N SER A 260 -20.02 -11.50 -16.73
CA SER A 260 -19.45 -11.34 -18.07
C SER A 260 -17.92 -11.37 -18.10
N LEU A 261 -17.27 -11.51 -16.94
CA LEU A 261 -15.83 -11.74 -16.86
C LEU A 261 -15.51 -13.17 -17.33
N PRO A 262 -14.57 -13.38 -18.27
CA PRO A 262 -14.19 -14.71 -18.75
C PRO A 262 -13.64 -15.62 -17.65
N GLU A 263 -14.14 -16.86 -17.57
CA GLU A 263 -13.80 -17.81 -16.50
C GLU A 263 -12.36 -18.34 -16.58
N ASP A 264 -11.70 -18.19 -17.72
CA ASP A 264 -10.34 -18.65 -18.00
C ASP A 264 -9.26 -17.67 -17.54
N ILE A 265 -9.62 -16.44 -17.17
CA ILE A 265 -8.67 -15.45 -16.68
C ILE A 265 -8.35 -15.73 -15.21
N THR A 266 -7.09 -16.07 -14.95
CA THR A 266 -6.56 -16.37 -13.62
C THR A 266 -5.76 -15.18 -13.03
N LEU A 267 -5.53 -15.21 -11.71
CA LEU A 267 -4.87 -14.15 -10.95
C LEU A 267 -3.43 -13.87 -11.41
N ASP A 268 -2.78 -14.84 -12.04
CA ASP A 268 -1.47 -14.68 -12.68
C ASP A 268 -1.43 -13.51 -13.68
N LYS A 269 -2.56 -13.19 -14.32
CA LYS A 269 -2.76 -12.08 -15.27
C LYS A 269 -3.38 -10.84 -14.64
N GLY A 270 -3.71 -10.88 -13.34
CA GLY A 270 -4.42 -9.81 -12.64
C GLY A 270 -3.72 -8.45 -12.72
N ALA A 271 -2.38 -8.42 -12.69
CA ALA A 271 -1.63 -7.19 -12.85
C ALA A 271 -1.80 -6.55 -14.25
N ASP A 272 -1.86 -7.35 -15.31
CA ASP A 272 -2.08 -6.85 -16.67
C ASP A 272 -3.54 -6.41 -16.87
N MET A 273 -4.49 -7.16 -16.32
CA MET A 273 -5.92 -6.79 -16.29
C MET A 273 -6.13 -5.45 -15.57
N TRP A 274 -5.49 -5.25 -14.41
CA TRP A 274 -5.60 -3.99 -13.67
C TRP A 274 -5.08 -2.79 -14.49
N ARG A 275 -3.91 -2.93 -15.12
CA ARG A 275 -3.35 -1.86 -15.98
C ARG A 275 -4.32 -1.53 -17.11
N MET A 276 -4.87 -2.56 -17.75
CA MET A 276 -5.83 -2.41 -18.83
C MET A 276 -7.13 -1.72 -18.37
N ALA A 277 -7.64 -2.04 -17.18
CA ALA A 277 -8.83 -1.41 -16.60
C ALA A 277 -8.59 0.09 -16.32
N VAL A 278 -7.45 0.42 -15.72
CA VAL A 278 -7.06 1.82 -15.45
C VAL A 278 -6.91 2.63 -16.74
N GLU A 279 -6.31 2.03 -17.77
CA GLU A 279 -6.18 2.65 -19.09
C GLU A 279 -7.52 2.81 -19.80
N PHE A 280 -8.43 1.85 -19.65
CA PHE A 280 -9.78 1.92 -20.22
C PHE A 280 -10.57 3.07 -19.60
N ARG A 281 -10.53 3.24 -18.27
CA ARG A 281 -11.21 4.35 -17.57
C ARG A 281 -10.73 5.74 -18.01
N LYS A 282 -9.47 5.86 -18.45
CA LYS A 282 -8.88 7.14 -18.88
C LYS A 282 -9.28 7.55 -20.31
N ARG A 283 -9.89 6.64 -21.08
CA ARG A 283 -10.35 6.88 -22.46
C ARG A 283 -11.79 7.37 -22.46
#